data_AF-A0A7Y5HIU0-F1
#
_entry.id   AF-A0A7Y5HIU0-F1
#
_cell.length_a   1.000
_cell.length_b   1.000
_cell.length_c   1.000
_cell.angle_alpha   90.00
_cell.angle_beta   90.00
_cell.angle_gamma   90.00
#
_symmetry.space_group_name_H-M   'P 1'
#
loop_
_entity.id
_entity.type
_entity.pdbx_description
1 polymer ?
#
loop_
_entity_poly.entity_id
_entity_poly.type
_entity_poly.pdbx_seq_one_letter_code
_entity_poly.pdbx_strand_id
1 'polypeptide(L)'
;MRAVLERDFLAEVVRPRTFWFRTLVAAAVSFTVLAVALDNPRYLADQPDRAAKEIFLGGAFTLLALLAVLTPPAVVGSVLEERNRETLPLVLASPVRPAGFALAKLLARSGTVFAWALGAVVPLTAMLLLGGVDTEDIATAGMLAAGVVLEMAAWSLWLSTVSRRMATAAVGAYLLPAGRWALTGFLAALVVVPPW
;
A
#
# COMPACT_ATOMS: atom_id res chain seq x y z
N MET A 1 2.86 -16.10 20.27
CA MET A 1 2.42 -15.02 19.34
C MET A 1 3.28 -13.78 19.50
N ARG A 2 3.40 -13.19 20.70
CA ARG A 2 4.23 -12.01 20.98
C ARG A 2 5.70 -12.13 20.54
N ALA A 3 6.38 -13.21 20.91
CA ALA A 3 7.79 -13.41 20.55
C ALA A 3 8.05 -13.53 19.04
N VAL A 4 7.12 -14.10 18.27
CA VAL A 4 7.24 -14.21 16.81
C VAL A 4 7.03 -12.84 16.15
N LEU A 5 6.04 -12.08 16.64
CA LEU A 5 5.73 -10.75 16.14
C LEU A 5 6.84 -9.74 16.46
N GLU A 6 7.38 -9.74 17.68
CA GLU A 6 8.52 -8.90 18.06
C GLU A 6 9.76 -9.23 17.22
N ARG A 7 10.09 -10.53 17.05
CA ARG A 7 11.22 -10.95 16.22
C ARG A 7 11.06 -10.48 14.76
N ASP A 8 9.91 -10.75 14.15
CA ASP A 8 9.70 -10.45 12.74
C ASP A 8 9.53 -8.94 12.49
N PHE A 9 8.94 -8.21 13.43
CA PHE A 9 8.82 -6.76 13.35
C PHE A 9 10.19 -6.07 13.48
N LEU A 10 10.99 -6.45 14.48
CA LEU A 10 12.35 -5.91 14.66
C LEU A 10 13.25 -6.26 13.47
N ALA A 11 13.15 -7.49 12.96
CA ALA A 11 13.92 -7.91 11.78
C ALA A 11 13.54 -7.17 10.49
N GLU A 12 12.34 -6.59 10.41
CA GLU A 12 11.88 -5.86 9.22
C GLU A 12 12.04 -4.34 9.34
N VAL A 13 11.84 -3.78 10.54
CA VAL A 13 12.03 -2.34 10.81
C VAL A 13 13.50 -1.94 10.70
N VAL A 14 14.43 -2.80 11.13
CA VAL A 14 15.86 -2.53 11.08
C VAL A 14 16.45 -2.71 9.66
N ARG A 15 15.66 -3.18 8.68
CA ARG A 15 16.16 -3.34 7.31
C ARG A 15 16.39 -1.98 6.65
N PRO A 16 17.62 -1.69 6.16
CA PRO A 16 17.91 -0.43 5.48
C PRO A 16 17.10 -0.24 4.19
N ARG A 17 16.62 -1.34 3.58
CA ARG A 17 15.74 -1.31 2.41
C ARG A 17 14.41 -0.60 2.70
N THR A 18 13.88 -0.72 3.90
CA THR A 18 12.62 -0.07 4.33
C THR A 18 12.74 1.45 4.26
N PHE A 19 13.89 1.99 4.64
CA PHE A 19 14.18 3.42 4.55
C PHE A 19 14.17 3.89 3.09
N TRP A 20 14.84 3.17 2.20
CA TRP A 20 14.88 3.51 0.78
C TRP A 20 13.50 3.52 0.13
N PHE A 21 12.68 2.49 0.38
CA PHE A 21 11.32 2.46 -0.17
C PHE A 21 10.44 3.58 0.39
N ARG A 22 10.53 3.89 1.69
CA ARG A 22 9.82 5.03 2.27
C ARG A 22 10.19 6.34 1.59
N THR A 23 11.50 6.60 1.44
CA THR A 23 12.00 7.82 0.81
C THR A 23 11.62 7.89 -0.66
N LEU A 24 11.64 6.76 -1.38
CA LEU A 24 11.22 6.70 -2.78
C LEU A 24 9.74 7.01 -2.94
N VAL A 25 8.86 6.40 -2.13
CA VAL A 25 7.42 6.68 -2.19
C VAL A 25 7.14 8.14 -1.86
N ALA A 26 7.76 8.67 -0.80
CA ALA A 26 7.63 10.08 -0.45
C ALA A 26 8.15 11.01 -1.57
N ALA A 27 9.30 10.69 -2.17
CA ALA A 27 9.87 11.47 -3.27
C ALA A 27 8.98 11.43 -4.53
N ALA A 28 8.39 10.28 -4.88
CA ALA A 28 7.50 10.15 -6.02
C ALA A 28 6.20 10.95 -5.83
N VAL A 29 5.63 10.93 -4.61
CA VAL A 29 4.46 11.76 -4.29
C VAL A 29 4.81 13.24 -4.31
N SER A 30 5.92 13.64 -3.67
CA SER A 30 6.41 15.03 -3.72
C SER A 30 6.69 15.50 -5.15
N PHE A 31 7.27 14.64 -5.99
CA PHE A 31 7.52 14.94 -7.40
C PHE A 31 6.22 15.18 -8.15
N THR A 32 5.21 14.35 -7.93
CA THR A 32 3.89 14.51 -8.58
C THR A 32 3.22 15.80 -8.13
N VAL A 33 3.25 16.09 -6.83
CA VAL A 33 2.73 17.33 -6.24
C VAL A 33 3.39 18.55 -6.89
N LEU A 34 4.72 18.54 -7.02
CA LEU A 34 5.46 19.62 -7.67
C LEU A 34 5.18 19.70 -9.18
N ALA A 35 5.12 18.57 -9.87
CA ALA A 35 4.86 18.54 -11.31
C ALA A 35 3.49 19.14 -11.65
N VAL A 36 2.44 18.75 -10.91
CA VAL A 36 1.08 19.30 -11.11
C VAL A 36 1.03 20.79 -10.76
N ALA A 37 1.71 21.20 -9.68
CA ALA A 37 1.78 22.61 -9.28
C ALA A 37 2.51 23.48 -10.32
N LEU A 38 3.58 22.98 -10.93
CA LEU A 38 4.37 23.71 -11.92
C LEU A 38 3.73 23.76 -13.31
N ASP A 39 2.91 22.77 -13.65
CA ASP A 39 2.17 22.74 -14.93
C ASP A 39 1.02 23.78 -14.94
N ASN A 40 0.53 24.17 -13.76
CA ASN A 40 -0.66 25.01 -13.58
C ASN A 40 -0.39 26.28 -12.76
N PRO A 41 0.62 27.12 -13.11
CA PRO A 41 1.03 28.25 -12.29
C PRO A 41 -0.05 29.35 -12.21
N ARG A 42 -0.90 29.47 -13.23
CA ARG A 42 -2.02 30.43 -13.24
C ARG A 42 -3.15 30.02 -12.27
N TYR A 43 -3.39 28.71 -12.11
CA TYR A 43 -4.41 28.22 -11.19
C TYR A 43 -4.07 28.50 -9.73
N LEU A 44 -2.78 28.47 -9.36
CA LEU A 44 -2.32 28.83 -8.01
C LEU A 44 -2.56 30.31 -7.68
N ALA A 45 -2.52 31.20 -8.68
CA ALA A 45 -2.74 32.63 -8.50
C ALA A 45 -4.23 33.00 -8.51
N ASP A 46 -5.00 32.40 -9.42
CA ASP A 46 -6.39 32.80 -9.66
C ASP A 46 -7.42 32.02 -8.81
N GLN A 47 -7.15 30.74 -8.51
CA GLN A 47 -8.08 29.83 -7.83
C GLN A 47 -7.34 28.81 -6.93
N PRO A 48 -6.72 29.26 -5.82
CA PRO A 48 -5.86 28.44 -4.98
C PRO A 48 -6.57 27.18 -4.44
N ASP A 49 -7.86 27.29 -4.10
CA ASP A 49 -8.63 26.17 -3.54
C ASP A 49 -8.77 25.01 -4.53
N ARG A 50 -9.02 25.32 -5.82
CA ARG A 50 -9.15 24.28 -6.85
C ARG A 50 -7.81 23.64 -7.18
N ALA A 51 -6.77 24.47 -7.27
CA ALA A 51 -5.41 23.99 -7.49
C ALA A 51 -4.97 23.02 -6.39
N ALA A 52 -5.25 23.35 -5.12
CA ALA A 52 -4.93 22.49 -3.99
C ALA A 52 -5.61 21.11 -4.08
N LYS A 53 -6.89 21.07 -4.48
CA LYS A 53 -7.63 19.81 -4.67
C LYS A 53 -7.03 18.95 -5.79
N GLU A 54 -6.72 19.55 -6.93
CA GLU A 54 -6.14 18.81 -8.06
C GLU A 54 -4.76 18.24 -7.74
N ILE A 55 -3.91 19.04 -7.11
CA ILE A 55 -2.57 18.62 -6.66
C ILE A 55 -2.70 17.49 -5.62
N PHE A 56 -3.61 17.64 -4.66
CA PHE A 56 -3.88 16.61 -3.65
C PHE A 56 -4.38 15.31 -4.27
N LEU A 57 -5.35 15.37 -5.19
CA LEU A 57 -5.88 14.19 -5.88
C LEU A 57 -4.79 13.48 -6.69
N GLY A 58 -3.95 14.22 -7.41
CA GLY A 58 -2.82 13.64 -8.15
C GLY A 58 -1.81 12.94 -7.25
N GLY A 59 -1.46 13.58 -6.13
CA GLY A 59 -0.56 13.01 -5.13
C GLY A 59 -1.15 11.78 -4.42
N ALA A 60 -2.41 11.85 -4.01
CA ALA A 60 -3.14 10.76 -3.35
C ALA A 60 -3.31 9.56 -4.30
N PHE A 61 -3.66 9.79 -5.56
CA PHE A 61 -3.74 8.73 -6.57
C PHE A 61 -2.37 8.05 -6.78
N THR A 62 -1.30 8.84 -6.87
CA THR A 62 0.06 8.32 -7.00
C THR A 62 0.46 7.48 -5.78
N LEU A 63 0.12 7.92 -4.57
CA LEU A 63 0.32 7.15 -3.35
C LEU A 63 -0.40 5.80 -3.42
N LEU A 64 -1.69 5.79 -3.75
CA LEU A 64 -2.49 4.57 -3.84
C LEU A 64 -1.92 3.60 -4.90
N ALA A 65 -1.54 4.12 -6.07
CA ALA A 65 -0.93 3.33 -7.14
C ALA A 65 0.41 2.70 -6.71
N LEU A 66 1.28 3.49 -6.07
CA LEU A 66 2.55 2.99 -5.55
C LEU A 66 2.35 1.91 -4.48
N LEU A 67 1.39 2.11 -3.56
CA LEU A 67 1.07 1.09 -2.55
C LEU A 67 0.53 -0.19 -3.20
N ALA A 68 -0.35 -0.08 -4.19
CA ALA A 68 -0.85 -1.23 -4.94
C ALA A 68 0.28 -2.03 -5.63
N VAL A 69 1.27 -1.33 -6.20
CA VAL A 69 2.40 -1.97 -6.89
C VAL A 69 3.44 -2.53 -5.92
N LEU A 70 3.77 -1.82 -4.84
CA LEU A 70 4.88 -2.17 -3.96
C LEU A 70 4.50 -3.14 -2.84
N THR A 71 3.22 -3.23 -2.48
CA THR A 71 2.77 -4.11 -1.39
C THR A 71 2.95 -5.59 -1.72
N PRO A 72 2.55 -6.11 -2.90
CA PRO A 72 2.70 -7.53 -3.19
C PRO A 72 4.13 -8.08 -3.07
N PRO A 73 5.17 -7.47 -3.67
CA PRO A 73 6.53 -7.99 -3.55
C PRO A 73 7.07 -7.91 -2.12
N ALA A 74 6.58 -6.96 -1.30
CA ALA A 74 6.94 -6.86 0.10
C ALA A 74 6.34 -7.98 0.97
N VAL A 75 5.18 -8.53 0.57
CA VAL A 75 4.42 -9.51 1.37
C VAL A 75 4.52 -10.94 0.84
N VAL A 76 4.61 -11.15 -0.48
CA VAL A 76 4.64 -12.48 -1.13
C VAL A 76 5.78 -13.35 -0.63
N GLY A 77 6.94 -12.76 -0.31
CA GLY A 77 8.09 -13.50 0.21
C GLY A 77 7.89 -14.06 1.62
N SER A 78 6.86 -13.61 2.34
CA SER A 78 6.71 -13.92 3.76
C SER A 78 6.71 -15.43 4.06
N VAL A 79 5.85 -16.25 3.46
CA VAL A 79 5.80 -17.70 3.71
C VAL A 79 6.79 -18.46 2.83
N LEU A 80 6.98 -18.00 1.59
CA LEU A 80 7.88 -18.64 0.63
C LEU A 80 9.35 -18.58 1.03
N GLU A 81 9.82 -17.49 1.64
CA GLU A 81 11.21 -17.40 2.12
C GLU A 81 11.50 -18.42 3.21
N GLU A 82 10.56 -18.65 4.14
CA GLU A 82 10.73 -19.67 5.18
C GLU A 82 10.66 -21.09 4.64
N ARG A 83 9.84 -21.31 3.60
CA ARG A 83 9.81 -22.60 2.90
C ARG A 83 11.14 -22.87 2.19
N ASN A 84 11.68 -21.86 1.50
CA ASN A 84 12.94 -21.99 0.76
C ASN A 84 14.17 -22.08 1.68
N ARG A 85 14.06 -21.60 2.92
CA ARG A 85 15.11 -21.71 3.95
C ARG A 85 14.96 -22.96 4.81
N GLU A 86 14.02 -23.85 4.49
CA GLU A 86 13.71 -25.06 5.26
C GLU A 86 13.40 -24.82 6.75
N THR A 87 12.97 -23.60 7.11
CA THR A 87 12.60 -23.23 8.49
C THR A 87 11.12 -23.44 8.77
N LEU A 88 10.30 -23.64 7.74
CA LEU A 88 8.86 -23.87 7.88
C LEU A 88 8.53 -25.10 8.76
N PRO A 89 9.19 -26.27 8.64
CA PRO A 89 8.95 -27.41 9.53
C PRO A 89 9.26 -27.11 10.99
N LEU A 90 10.31 -26.31 11.26
CA LEU A 90 10.68 -25.89 12.61
C LEU A 90 9.62 -24.98 13.24
N VAL A 91 9.05 -24.06 12.45
CA VAL A 91 7.97 -23.18 12.90
C VAL A 91 6.69 -23.98 13.17
N LEU A 92 6.37 -24.95 12.32
CA LEU A 92 5.19 -25.82 12.49
C LEU A 92 5.32 -26.80 13.67
N ALA A 93 6.54 -27.18 14.04
CA ALA A 93 6.81 -27.99 15.23
C ALA A 93 6.71 -27.20 16.54
N SER A 94 6.73 -25.86 16.46
CA SER A 94 6.56 -24.99 17.62
C SER A 94 5.09 -24.91 18.05
N PRO A 95 4.77 -24.62 19.33
CA PRO A 95 3.39 -24.55 19.84
C PRO A 95 2.62 -23.29 19.38
N VAL A 96 2.85 -22.82 18.16
CA VAL A 96 2.23 -21.62 17.59
C VAL A 96 1.04 -22.02 16.73
N ARG A 97 -0.14 -21.45 17.02
CA ARG A 97 -1.33 -21.64 16.20
C ARG A 97 -1.11 -21.11 14.77
N PRO A 98 -1.46 -21.85 13.70
CA PRO A 98 -1.27 -21.43 12.31
C PRO A 98 -1.88 -20.05 11.98
N ALA A 99 -3.07 -19.78 12.50
CA ALA A 99 -3.74 -18.48 12.32
C ALA A 99 -2.96 -17.32 12.98
N GLY A 100 -2.39 -17.55 14.15
CA GLY A 100 -1.59 -16.55 14.87
C GLY A 100 -0.27 -16.26 14.15
N PHE A 101 0.32 -17.26 13.49
CA PHE A 101 1.49 -17.07 12.64
C PHE A 101 1.16 -16.25 11.39
N ALA A 102 0.07 -16.58 10.67
CA ALA A 102 -0.36 -15.82 9.50
C ALA A 102 -0.66 -14.35 9.84
N LEU A 103 -1.40 -14.10 10.93
CA LEU A 103 -1.73 -12.74 11.39
C LEU A 103 -0.49 -11.95 11.79
N ALA A 104 0.45 -12.56 12.53
CA ALA A 104 1.69 -11.89 12.91
C ALA A 104 2.49 -11.47 11.66
N LYS A 105 2.49 -12.31 10.63
CA LYS A 105 3.16 -12.01 9.36
C LYS A 105 2.49 -10.90 8.58
N LEU A 106 1.16 -10.93 8.52
CA LEU A 106 0.37 -9.89 7.89
C LEU A 106 0.63 -8.55 8.57
N LEU A 107 0.56 -8.49 9.90
CA LEU A 107 0.78 -7.27 10.68
C LEU A 107 2.20 -6.75 10.52
N ALA A 108 3.22 -7.60 10.62
CA ALA A 108 4.61 -7.19 10.47
C ALA A 108 4.88 -6.58 9.09
N ARG A 109 4.43 -7.25 8.01
CA ARG A 109 4.65 -6.79 6.63
C ARG A 109 3.81 -5.56 6.28
N SER A 110 2.54 -5.54 6.70
CA SER A 110 1.68 -4.37 6.47
C SER A 110 2.19 -3.16 7.24
N GLY A 111 2.68 -3.34 8.47
CA GLY A 111 3.29 -2.27 9.28
C GLY A 111 4.45 -1.58 8.57
N THR A 112 5.30 -2.33 7.87
CA THR A 112 6.39 -1.78 7.05
C THR A 112 5.87 -0.92 5.90
N VAL A 113 4.84 -1.39 5.20
CA VAL A 113 4.23 -0.65 4.08
C VAL A 113 3.46 0.58 4.58
N PHE A 114 2.81 0.49 5.73
CA PHE A 114 2.20 1.64 6.40
C PHE A 114 3.23 2.73 6.72
N ALA A 115 4.44 2.35 7.15
CA ALA A 115 5.51 3.31 7.36
C ALA A 115 5.94 4.02 6.06
N TRP A 116 5.79 3.38 4.89
CA TRP A 116 5.99 4.04 3.60
C TRP A 116 4.89 5.07 3.32
N ALA A 117 3.63 4.68 3.54
CA ALA A 117 2.49 5.57 3.37
C ALA A 117 2.60 6.81 4.26
N LEU A 118 2.96 6.65 5.54
CA LEU A 118 3.16 7.77 6.47
C LEU A 118 4.20 8.78 6.00
N GLY A 119 5.27 8.32 5.33
CA GLY A 119 6.28 9.23 4.75
C GLY A 119 5.70 10.09 3.62
N ALA A 120 4.77 9.55 2.85
CA ALA A 120 4.11 10.25 1.75
C ALA A 120 2.94 11.14 2.18
N VAL A 121 2.45 11.02 3.43
CA VAL A 121 1.43 11.92 3.98
C VAL A 121 1.98 13.33 4.15
N VAL A 122 3.27 13.48 4.46
CA VAL A 122 3.90 14.80 4.69
C VAL A 122 3.72 15.76 3.50
N PRO A 123 4.11 15.44 2.25
CA PRO A 123 3.87 16.33 1.12
C PRO A 123 2.39 16.59 0.84
N LEU A 124 1.49 15.65 1.15
CA LEU A 124 0.04 15.85 0.99
C LEU A 124 -0.52 16.83 2.03
N THR A 125 -0.05 16.77 3.28
CA THR A 125 -0.48 17.71 4.33
C THR A 125 -0.11 19.15 4.05
N ALA A 126 0.92 19.40 3.23
CA ALA A 126 1.26 20.76 2.80
C ALA A 126 0.13 21.43 2.01
N MET A 127 -0.77 20.64 1.39
CA MET A 127 -1.91 21.17 0.64
C MET A 127 -2.98 21.81 1.53
N LEU A 128 -3.02 21.47 2.83
CA LEU A 128 -3.90 22.15 3.80
C LEU A 128 -3.62 23.66 3.87
N LEU A 129 -2.37 24.06 3.64
CA LEU A 129 -1.95 25.47 3.68
C LEU A 129 -2.55 26.29 2.53
N LEU A 130 -2.99 25.64 1.46
CA LEU A 130 -3.57 26.29 0.28
C LEU A 130 -5.10 26.46 0.38
N GLY A 131 -5.73 26.00 1.47
CA GLY A 131 -7.16 26.26 1.77
C GLY A 131 -8.18 25.40 1.03
N GLY A 132 -7.78 24.66 0.00
CA GLY A 132 -8.70 23.81 -0.79
C GLY A 132 -8.85 22.36 -0.31
N VAL A 133 -8.06 21.90 0.65
CA VAL A 133 -8.07 20.50 1.13
C VAL A 133 -8.35 20.50 2.62
N ASP A 134 -9.29 19.65 3.05
CA ASP A 134 -9.66 19.53 4.45
C ASP A 134 -8.94 18.36 5.13
N THR A 135 -8.93 18.37 6.47
CA THR A 135 -8.35 17.26 7.25
C THR A 135 -9.10 15.94 6.98
N GLU A 136 -10.39 16.03 6.63
CA GLU A 136 -11.23 14.89 6.25
C GLU A 136 -10.74 14.24 4.94
N ASP A 137 -10.26 15.02 3.97
CA ASP A 137 -9.72 14.50 2.71
C ASP A 137 -8.45 13.68 2.97
N ILE A 138 -7.58 14.17 3.85
CA ILE A 138 -6.34 13.48 4.25
C ILE A 138 -6.68 12.20 5.02
N ALA A 139 -7.63 12.26 5.95
CA ALA A 139 -8.09 11.08 6.66
C ALA A 139 -8.66 10.03 5.70
N THR A 140 -9.46 10.46 4.72
CA THR A 140 -10.04 9.60 3.68
C THR A 140 -8.95 8.96 2.81
N ALA A 141 -7.97 9.73 2.34
CA ALA A 141 -6.83 9.22 1.59
C ALA A 141 -6.01 8.20 2.42
N GLY A 142 -5.82 8.47 3.71
CA GLY A 142 -5.16 7.55 4.64
C GLY A 142 -5.93 6.24 4.84
N MET A 143 -7.26 6.30 4.99
CA MET A 143 -8.11 5.11 5.10
C MET A 143 -8.11 4.29 3.81
N LEU A 144 -8.17 4.95 2.64
CA LEU A 144 -8.07 4.29 1.34
C LEU A 144 -6.71 3.61 1.17
N ALA A 145 -5.61 4.30 1.53
CA ALA A 145 -4.28 3.73 1.51
C ALA A 145 -4.19 2.49 2.41
N ALA A 146 -4.79 2.54 3.60
CA ALA A 146 -4.84 1.40 4.50
C ALA A 146 -5.64 0.22 3.93
N GLY A 147 -6.80 0.50 3.32
CA GLY A 147 -7.59 -0.50 2.62
C GLY A 147 -6.80 -1.20 1.51
N VAL A 148 -6.14 -0.43 0.65
CA VAL A 148 -5.32 -0.97 -0.45
C VAL A 148 -4.17 -1.85 0.08
N VAL A 149 -3.45 -1.39 1.10
CA VAL A 149 -2.34 -2.15 1.69
C VAL A 149 -2.83 -3.47 2.28
N LEU A 150 -3.91 -3.44 3.08
CA LEU A 150 -4.46 -4.65 3.70
C LEU A 150 -5.00 -5.62 2.65
N GLU A 151 -5.67 -5.12 1.62
CA GLU A 151 -6.19 -5.95 0.53
C GLU A 151 -5.04 -6.63 -0.22
N MET A 152 -4.06 -5.85 -0.70
CA MET A 152 -2.90 -6.40 -1.43
C MET A 152 -2.10 -7.38 -0.56
N ALA A 153 -1.90 -7.07 0.72
CA ALA A 153 -1.17 -7.92 1.64
C ALA A 153 -1.91 -9.25 1.89
N ALA A 154 -3.23 -9.23 2.03
CA ALA A 154 -4.04 -10.44 2.23
C ALA A 154 -3.95 -11.39 1.02
N TRP A 155 -4.13 -10.87 -0.20
CA TRP A 155 -3.98 -11.66 -1.43
C TRP A 155 -2.58 -12.24 -1.58
N SER A 156 -1.56 -11.41 -1.30
CA SER A 156 -0.16 -11.80 -1.37
C SER A 156 0.20 -12.89 -0.38
N LEU A 157 -0.30 -12.78 0.85
CA LEU A 157 -0.07 -13.78 1.90
C LEU A 157 -0.76 -15.10 1.56
N TRP A 158 -2.00 -15.04 1.08
CA TRP A 158 -2.75 -16.22 0.66
C TRP A 158 -2.05 -16.95 -0.51
N LEU A 159 -1.60 -16.22 -1.53
CA LEU A 159 -0.87 -16.82 -2.64
C LEU A 159 0.52 -17.33 -2.25
N SER A 160 1.15 -16.74 -1.23
CA SER A 160 2.41 -17.22 -0.66
C SER A 160 2.27 -18.59 0.00
N THR A 161 1.11 -18.91 0.59
CA THR A 161 0.87 -20.23 1.18
C THR A 161 0.58 -21.28 0.12
N VAL A 162 -0.24 -20.95 -0.88
CA VAL A 162 -0.70 -21.88 -1.93
C VAL A 162 0.39 -22.17 -2.98
N SER A 163 1.14 -21.14 -3.37
CA SER A 163 2.12 -21.27 -4.45
C SER A 163 3.38 -22.00 -4.00
N ARG A 164 4.06 -22.67 -4.93
CA ARG A 164 5.39 -23.26 -4.69
C ARG A 164 6.53 -22.41 -5.24
N ARG A 165 6.25 -21.47 -6.14
CA ARG A 165 7.24 -20.59 -6.77
C ARG A 165 6.95 -19.13 -6.43
N MET A 166 7.99 -18.35 -6.17
CA MET A 166 7.88 -16.92 -5.83
C MET A 166 7.32 -16.10 -6.99
N ALA A 167 7.75 -16.38 -8.22
CA ALA A 167 7.25 -15.69 -9.41
C ALA A 167 5.74 -15.89 -9.61
N THR A 168 5.23 -17.12 -9.47
CA THR A 168 3.80 -17.41 -9.66
C THR A 168 2.93 -16.75 -8.58
N ALA A 169 3.42 -16.73 -7.33
CA ALA A 169 2.74 -16.06 -6.24
C ALA A 169 2.65 -14.54 -6.46
N ALA A 170 3.75 -13.93 -6.93
CA ALA A 170 3.80 -12.49 -7.21
C ALA A 170 2.86 -12.09 -8.34
N VAL A 171 2.87 -12.84 -9.45
CA VAL A 171 1.96 -12.56 -10.58
C VAL A 171 0.51 -12.70 -10.16
N GLY A 172 0.14 -13.76 -9.43
CA GLY A 172 -1.22 -13.92 -8.91
C GLY A 172 -1.64 -12.79 -7.98
N ALA A 173 -0.70 -12.27 -7.17
CA ALA A 173 -0.97 -11.21 -6.20
C ALA A 173 -1.26 -9.86 -6.85
N TYR A 174 -0.87 -9.68 -8.12
CA TYR A 174 -1.28 -8.53 -8.92
C TYR A 174 -2.56 -8.81 -9.72
N LEU A 175 -2.66 -9.97 -10.37
CA LEU A 175 -3.76 -10.25 -11.29
C LEU A 175 -5.11 -10.42 -10.60
N LEU A 176 -5.15 -11.09 -9.44
CA LEU A 176 -6.43 -11.33 -8.75
C LEU A 176 -7.08 -10.04 -8.22
N PRO A 177 -6.36 -9.17 -7.50
CA PRO A 177 -6.96 -7.92 -7.05
C PRO A 177 -7.27 -6.98 -8.20
N ALA A 178 -6.39 -6.88 -9.21
CA ALA A 178 -6.65 -6.05 -10.39
C ALA A 178 -7.90 -6.53 -11.16
N GLY A 179 -8.06 -7.84 -11.32
CA GLY A 179 -9.25 -8.42 -11.93
C GLY A 179 -10.52 -8.13 -11.11
N ARG A 180 -10.43 -8.19 -9.78
CA ARG A 180 -11.53 -7.81 -8.89
C ARG A 180 -11.90 -6.33 -9.05
N TRP A 181 -10.91 -5.43 -9.05
CA TRP A 181 -11.14 -4.00 -9.23
C TRP A 181 -11.78 -3.68 -10.58
N ALA A 182 -11.30 -4.32 -11.66
CA ALA A 182 -11.87 -4.19 -12.98
C ALA A 182 -13.33 -4.66 -13.02
N LEU A 183 -13.64 -5.80 -12.38
CA LEU A 183 -15.02 -6.30 -12.28
C LEU A 183 -15.92 -5.34 -11.48
N THR A 184 -15.45 -4.84 -10.34
CA THR A 184 -16.23 -3.87 -9.55
C THR A 184 -16.46 -2.56 -10.30
N GLY A 185 -15.46 -2.08 -11.05
CA GLY A 185 -15.59 -0.90 -11.90
C GLY A 185 -16.59 -1.12 -13.03
N PHE A 186 -16.55 -2.29 -13.69
CA PHE A 186 -17.49 -2.68 -14.74
C PHE A 186 -18.93 -2.75 -14.21
N LEU A 187 -19.14 -3.41 -13.07
CA LEU A 187 -20.47 -3.51 -12.45
C LEU A 187 -20.99 -2.13 -12.01
N ALA A 188 -20.13 -1.27 -11.45
CA ALA A 188 -20.51 0.09 -11.08
C ALA A 188 -20.92 0.91 -12.31
N ALA A 189 -20.20 0.78 -13.43
CA ALA A 189 -20.54 1.46 -14.67
C ALA A 189 -21.92 1.04 -15.21
N LEU A 190 -22.27 -0.25 -15.10
CA LEU A 190 -23.60 -0.73 -15.49
C LEU A 190 -24.74 -0.19 -14.61
N VAL A 191 -24.47 0.13 -13.35
CA VAL A 191 -25.47 0.68 -12.41
C VAL A 191 -25.61 2.19 -12.57
N VAL A 192 -24.52 2.90 -12.84
CA VAL A 192 -24.48 4.37 -12.91
C VAL A 192 -24.94 4.91 -14.26
N VAL A 193 -24.84 4.14 -15.35
CA VAL A 193 -25.40 4.50 -16.65
C VAL A 193 -26.92 4.21 -16.63
N PRO A 194 -27.81 5.22 -16.61
CA PRO A 194 -29.24 4.96 -16.73
C PRO A 194 -29.52 4.33 -18.11
N PRO A 195 -30.35 3.28 -18.20
CA PRO A 195 -30.64 2.60 -19.46
C PRO A 195 -31.66 3.35 -20.33
N TRP A 196 -31.48 4.68 -20.54
CA TRP A 196 -32.34 5.60 -21.30
C TRP A 196 -32.02 7.05 -20.97
#